data_AF-A0A7R9BZP4-F1
#
_entry.id   AF-A0A7R9BZP4-F1
#
_cell.length_a   1.000
_cell.length_b   1.000
_cell.length_c   1.000
_cell.angle_alpha   90.00
_cell.angle_beta   90.00
_cell.angle_gamma   90.00
#
_symmetry.space_group_name_H-M   'P 1'
#
loop_
_entity.id
_entity.type
_entity.pdbx_description
1 polymer ?
#
loop_
_entity_poly.entity_id
_entity_poly.type
_entity_poly.pdbx_seq_one_letter_code
_entity_poly.pdbx_strand_id
1 'polypeptide(L)'
;GRIVIKSPLPPGNMTTLYESPDRFVKTYFSEYPGFYDTMDAGFKDEHGYVCVMSRDDDVINVAGHRLSTSAIEEAVLEHNDVIDCAVIGVPDDLKGEVPLALFVGNAQSTRSEEQIVLELREVVRQIIGPVAAFRLAAQVPALPRTRSGKTPRKTLSDLARSKQVVIPGTVEDPSVYPAIKEALQRLGYATNAPDPE
;
A
#
# COMPACT_ATOMS: atom_id res chain seq x y z
N GLY A 1 -17.25 -1.93 -0.68
CA GLY A 1 -17.30 -3.14 -1.53
C GLY A 1 -16.46 -2.94 -2.78
N ARG A 2 -16.33 -3.98 -3.61
CA ARG A 2 -15.69 -3.87 -4.94
C ARG A 2 -16.56 -3.02 -5.86
N ILE A 3 -15.96 -2.07 -6.58
CA ILE A 3 -16.64 -1.30 -7.62
C ILE A 3 -16.60 -2.11 -8.91
N VAL A 4 -17.77 -2.40 -9.47
CA VAL A 4 -17.91 -3.15 -10.71
C VAL A 4 -18.90 -2.47 -11.64
N ILE A 5 -18.68 -2.56 -12.95
CA ILE A 5 -19.51 -1.93 -13.97
C ILE A 5 -20.25 -3.03 -14.74
N LYS A 6 -21.58 -2.94 -14.82
CA LYS A 6 -22.37 -3.94 -15.55
C LYS A 6 -22.01 -3.91 -17.03
N SER A 7 -21.77 -5.07 -17.62
CA SER A 7 -21.49 -5.19 -19.06
C SER A 7 -22.74 -4.94 -19.90
N PRO A 8 -22.60 -4.44 -21.16
CA PRO A 8 -21.34 -4.07 -21.81
C PRO A 8 -20.80 -2.72 -21.30
N LEU A 9 -19.48 -2.57 -21.35
CA LEU A 9 -18.84 -1.28 -21.08
C LEU A 9 -19.24 -0.21 -22.12
N PRO A 10 -19.27 1.07 -21.74
CA PRO A 10 -19.60 2.14 -22.68
C PRO A 10 -18.53 2.27 -23.79
N PRO A 11 -18.88 2.89 -24.93
CA PRO A 11 -17.94 3.12 -26.02
C PRO A 11 -16.65 3.82 -25.56
N GLY A 12 -15.51 3.42 -26.13
CA GLY A 12 -14.18 3.98 -25.78
C GLY A 12 -13.40 3.18 -24.73
N ASN A 13 -14.00 2.14 -24.14
CA ASN A 13 -13.27 1.21 -23.28
C ASN A 13 -12.40 0.23 -24.09
N MET A 14 -11.37 -0.32 -23.42
CA MET A 14 -10.56 -1.40 -23.99
C MET A 14 -11.43 -2.61 -24.35
N THR A 15 -11.16 -3.20 -25.50
CA THR A 15 -11.86 -4.40 -25.99
C THR A 15 -11.06 -5.68 -25.74
N THR A 16 -9.75 -5.56 -25.51
CA THR A 16 -8.83 -6.66 -25.20
C THR A 16 -7.48 -6.12 -24.69
N LEU A 17 -6.58 -7.01 -24.30
CA LEU A 17 -5.15 -6.72 -24.11
C LEU A 17 -4.37 -7.21 -25.34
N TYR A 18 -3.36 -6.44 -25.77
CA TYR A 18 -2.50 -6.79 -26.90
C TYR A 18 -1.88 -8.19 -26.70
N GLU A 19 -2.07 -9.07 -27.69
CA GLU A 19 -1.60 -10.47 -27.68
C GLU A 19 -1.99 -11.26 -26.41
N SER A 20 -3.02 -10.85 -25.67
CA SER A 20 -3.36 -11.46 -24.38
C SER A 20 -4.87 -11.42 -24.06
N PRO A 21 -5.76 -11.93 -24.95
CA PRO A 21 -7.20 -11.91 -24.75
C PRO A 21 -7.65 -12.75 -23.53
N ASP A 22 -7.02 -13.89 -23.26
CA ASP A 22 -7.36 -14.73 -22.10
C ASP A 22 -7.05 -14.00 -20.79
N ARG A 23 -5.93 -13.27 -20.76
CA ARG A 23 -5.58 -12.43 -19.61
C ARG A 23 -6.60 -11.31 -19.43
N PHE A 24 -7.10 -10.71 -20.50
CA PHE A 24 -8.14 -9.68 -20.43
C PHE A 24 -9.40 -10.21 -19.73
N VAL A 25 -9.91 -11.37 -20.15
CA VAL A 25 -11.08 -12.01 -19.53
C VAL A 25 -10.80 -12.42 -18.09
N LYS A 26 -9.64 -13.05 -17.84
CA LYS A 26 -9.22 -13.48 -16.50
C LYS A 26 -9.12 -12.32 -15.52
N THR A 27 -8.52 -11.23 -15.96
CA THR A 27 -8.21 -10.07 -15.11
C THR A 27 -9.47 -9.26 -14.79
N TYR A 28 -10.36 -9.05 -15.76
CA TYR A 28 -11.42 -8.05 -15.63
C TYR A 28 -12.85 -8.61 -15.55
N PHE A 29 -13.09 -9.87 -15.93
CA PHE A 29 -14.47 -10.40 -16.08
C PHE A 29 -14.72 -11.74 -15.38
N SER A 30 -13.68 -12.39 -14.83
CA SER A 30 -13.82 -13.73 -14.25
C SER A 30 -14.29 -13.72 -12.80
N GLU A 31 -13.88 -12.73 -12.00
CA GLU A 31 -14.25 -12.63 -10.58
C GLU A 31 -15.74 -12.28 -10.41
N TYR A 32 -16.28 -11.43 -11.29
CA TYR A 32 -17.68 -10.98 -11.26
C TYR A 32 -18.34 -11.19 -12.62
N PRO A 33 -18.88 -12.40 -12.90
CA PRO A 33 -19.48 -12.70 -14.20
C PRO A 33 -20.58 -11.70 -14.60
N GLY A 34 -20.48 -11.17 -15.82
CA GLY A 34 -21.40 -10.15 -16.35
C GLY A 34 -21.05 -8.71 -15.96
N PHE A 35 -19.98 -8.51 -15.19
CA PHE A 35 -19.48 -7.20 -14.80
C PHE A 35 -17.99 -7.05 -15.16
N TYR A 36 -17.60 -5.82 -15.45
CA TYR A 36 -16.20 -5.40 -15.51
C TYR A 36 -15.75 -5.02 -14.09
N ASP A 37 -14.69 -5.67 -13.64
CA ASP A 37 -14.04 -5.38 -12.37
C ASP A 37 -13.05 -4.22 -12.53
N THR A 38 -13.33 -3.08 -11.86
CA THR A 38 -12.43 -1.92 -11.91
C THR A 38 -11.19 -2.12 -11.04
N MET A 39 -11.22 -3.12 -10.15
CA MET A 39 -10.22 -3.37 -9.10
C MET A 39 -10.14 -2.29 -8.03
N ASP A 40 -11.14 -1.40 -7.98
CA ASP A 40 -11.25 -0.39 -6.94
C ASP A 40 -12.24 -0.84 -5.86
N ALA A 41 -11.98 -0.38 -4.64
CA ALA A 41 -12.87 -0.52 -3.50
C ALA A 41 -13.50 0.83 -3.17
N GLY A 42 -14.77 0.80 -2.80
CA GLY A 42 -15.49 2.00 -2.43
C GLY A 42 -16.89 1.73 -1.92
N PHE A 43 -17.69 2.77 -1.80
CA PHE A 43 -19.09 2.65 -1.44
C PHE A 43 -19.93 3.61 -2.29
N LYS A 44 -21.24 3.33 -2.32
CA LYS A 44 -22.23 4.23 -2.89
C LYS A 44 -23.06 4.78 -1.74
N ASP A 45 -23.14 6.10 -1.63
CA ASP A 45 -23.93 6.74 -0.59
C ASP A 45 -25.44 6.71 -0.89
N GLU A 46 -26.23 7.25 0.03
CA GLU A 46 -27.70 7.31 -0.07
C GLU A 46 -28.18 8.21 -1.22
N HIS A 47 -27.33 9.13 -1.68
CA HIS A 47 -27.61 10.04 -2.79
C HIS A 47 -27.16 9.48 -4.15
N GLY A 48 -26.53 8.30 -4.17
CA GLY A 48 -26.08 7.63 -5.37
C GLY A 48 -24.68 8.02 -5.84
N TYR A 49 -23.93 8.81 -5.07
CA TYR A 49 -22.53 9.11 -5.37
C TYR A 49 -21.66 7.90 -5.07
N VAL A 50 -20.72 7.62 -5.97
CA VAL A 50 -19.73 6.55 -5.80
C VAL A 50 -18.43 7.16 -5.31
N CYS A 51 -18.00 6.77 -4.11
CA CYS A 51 -16.73 7.18 -3.51
C CYS A 51 -15.70 6.07 -3.71
N VAL A 52 -14.65 6.36 -4.47
CA VAL A 52 -13.50 5.46 -4.65
C VAL A 52 -12.55 5.67 -3.47
N MET A 53 -12.34 4.62 -2.68
CA MET A 53 -11.59 4.69 -1.42
C MET A 53 -10.16 4.19 -1.53
N SER A 54 -9.95 3.16 -2.34
CA SER A 54 -8.63 2.56 -2.55
C SER A 54 -8.68 1.65 -3.76
N ARG A 55 -7.51 1.23 -4.26
CA ARG A 55 -7.45 0.01 -5.05
C ARG A 55 -7.53 -1.20 -4.11
N ASP A 56 -7.99 -2.33 -4.62
CA ASP A 56 -8.06 -3.56 -3.82
C ASP A 56 -6.67 -4.08 -3.40
N ASP A 57 -5.62 -3.81 -4.19
CA ASP A 57 -4.25 -4.16 -3.82
C ASP A 57 -3.62 -3.23 -2.77
N ASP A 58 -4.25 -2.08 -2.50
CA ASP A 58 -3.89 -1.15 -1.42
C ASP A 58 -4.77 -1.37 -0.16
N VAL A 59 -5.53 -2.47 -0.09
CA VAL A 59 -6.30 -2.87 1.11
C VAL A 59 -5.59 -4.01 1.83
N ILE A 60 -5.38 -3.84 3.13
CA ILE A 60 -4.86 -4.89 4.01
C ILE A 60 -5.98 -5.43 4.91
N ASN A 61 -5.84 -6.69 5.36
CA ASN A 61 -6.80 -7.32 6.24
C ASN A 61 -6.22 -7.51 7.65
N VAL A 62 -6.65 -6.65 8.58
CA VAL A 62 -6.18 -6.66 9.96
C VAL A 62 -7.28 -7.25 10.85
N ALA A 63 -7.08 -8.49 11.30
CA ALA A 63 -8.04 -9.20 12.14
C ALA A 63 -9.49 -9.22 11.60
N GLY A 64 -9.65 -9.33 10.28
CA GLY A 64 -10.95 -9.32 9.60
C GLY A 64 -11.41 -7.94 9.13
N HIS A 65 -10.72 -6.86 9.53
CA HIS A 65 -11.03 -5.50 9.10
C HIS A 65 -10.24 -5.13 7.85
N ARG A 66 -10.96 -4.74 6.80
CA ARG A 66 -10.39 -4.22 5.56
C ARG A 66 -10.02 -2.75 5.75
N LEU A 67 -8.73 -2.44 5.67
CA LEU A 67 -8.19 -1.10 5.88
C LEU A 67 -7.45 -0.63 4.64
N SER A 68 -7.70 0.62 4.23
CA SER A 68 -6.94 1.29 3.15
C SER A 68 -5.58 1.70 3.68
N THR A 69 -4.49 1.27 3.04
CA THR A 69 -3.14 1.71 3.40
C THR A 69 -2.96 3.21 3.14
N SER A 70 -3.58 3.74 2.08
CA SER A 70 -3.55 5.18 1.78
C SER A 70 -4.22 6.04 2.85
N ALA A 71 -5.31 5.58 3.46
CA ALA A 71 -5.92 6.30 4.59
C ALA A 71 -4.98 6.35 5.81
N ILE A 72 -4.20 5.29 6.02
CA ILE A 72 -3.18 5.26 7.09
C ILE A 72 -1.99 6.16 6.72
N GLU A 73 -1.56 6.19 5.45
CA GLU A 73 -0.54 7.12 4.95
C GLU A 73 -0.95 8.57 5.17
N GLU A 74 -2.18 8.94 4.80
CA GLU A 74 -2.74 10.28 5.04
C GLU A 74 -2.72 10.63 6.53
N ALA A 75 -3.14 9.71 7.40
CA ALA A 75 -3.07 9.91 8.85
C ALA A 75 -1.63 10.12 9.36
N VAL A 76 -0.65 9.36 8.83
CA VAL A 76 0.77 9.51 9.19
C VAL A 76 1.33 10.85 8.71
N LEU A 77 0.90 11.33 7.55
CA LEU A 77 1.35 12.60 6.95
C LEU A 77 0.82 13.85 7.66
N GLU A 78 -0.17 13.73 8.55
CA GLU A 78 -0.58 14.82 9.44
C GLU A 78 0.49 15.17 10.50
N HIS A 79 1.51 14.32 10.67
CA HIS A 79 2.59 14.55 11.61
C HIS A 79 3.69 15.45 11.01
N ASN A 80 3.95 16.62 11.61
CA ASN A 80 4.88 17.64 11.08
C ASN A 80 6.33 17.17 10.85
N ASP A 81 6.78 16.16 11.59
CA ASP A 81 8.12 15.57 11.41
C ASP A 81 8.18 14.49 10.31
N VAL A 82 7.09 14.21 9.60
CA VAL A 82 7.02 13.28 8.47
C VAL A 82 6.80 14.05 7.18
N ILE A 83 7.66 13.83 6.19
CA ILE A 83 7.62 14.48 4.87
C ILE A 83 6.97 13.57 3.83
N ASP A 84 7.20 12.26 3.95
CA ASP A 84 6.67 11.27 3.02
C ASP A 84 6.43 9.94 3.74
N CYS A 85 5.47 9.15 3.26
CA CYS A 85 5.10 7.88 3.87
C CYS A 85 4.62 6.87 2.83
N ALA A 86 4.98 5.61 3.06
CA ALA A 86 4.39 4.45 2.41
C ALA A 86 3.96 3.42 3.46
N VAL A 87 2.70 3.01 3.43
CA VAL A 87 2.18 1.96 4.32
C VAL A 87 1.98 0.68 3.52
N ILE A 88 2.50 -0.41 4.06
CA ILE A 88 2.37 -1.76 3.51
C ILE A 88 1.78 -2.72 4.54
N GLY A 89 1.10 -3.75 4.06
CA GLY A 89 0.69 -4.89 4.88
C GLY A 89 1.82 -5.88 5.05
N VAL A 90 2.14 -6.20 6.30
CA VAL A 90 3.12 -7.21 6.68
C VAL A 90 2.46 -8.33 7.50
N PRO A 91 2.96 -9.58 7.41
CA PRO A 91 2.36 -10.71 8.11
C PRO A 91 2.43 -10.53 9.64
N ASP A 92 1.38 -10.98 10.32
CA ASP A 92 1.24 -11.02 11.78
C ASP A 92 0.55 -12.32 12.19
N ASP A 93 1.15 -13.04 13.15
CA ASP A 93 0.70 -14.38 13.56
C ASP A 93 -0.72 -14.41 14.13
N LEU A 94 -1.20 -13.29 14.69
CA LEU A 94 -2.51 -13.21 15.35
C LEU A 94 -3.56 -12.53 14.48
N LYS A 95 -3.16 -11.49 13.74
CA LYS A 95 -4.07 -10.62 12.99
C LYS A 95 -4.10 -10.90 11.49
N GLY A 96 -3.28 -11.85 11.03
CA GLY A 96 -3.07 -12.14 9.61
C GLY A 96 -2.11 -11.12 9.00
N GLU A 97 -2.53 -9.86 8.94
CA GLU A 97 -1.69 -8.74 8.52
C GLU A 97 -1.82 -7.56 9.50
N VAL A 98 -0.79 -6.72 9.53
CA VAL A 98 -0.80 -5.42 10.21
C VAL A 98 -0.13 -4.37 9.32
N PRO A 99 -0.50 -3.08 9.46
CA PRO A 99 0.16 -2.01 8.73
C PRO A 99 1.57 -1.76 9.29
N LEU A 100 2.52 -1.56 8.38
CA LEU A 100 3.87 -1.05 8.64
C LEU A 100 4.08 0.21 7.80
N ALA A 101 4.44 1.32 8.44
CA ALA A 101 4.81 2.55 7.75
C ALA A 101 6.33 2.65 7.54
N LEU A 102 6.74 2.89 6.31
CA LEU A 102 8.06 3.41 5.99
C LEU A 102 7.90 4.92 5.79
N PHE A 103 8.61 5.73 6.57
CA PHE A 103 8.45 7.18 6.52
C PHE A 103 9.77 7.90 6.31
N VAL A 104 9.71 9.03 5.61
CA VAL A 104 10.83 9.96 5.46
C VAL A 104 10.64 11.09 6.47
N GLY A 105 11.57 11.21 7.40
CA GLY A 105 11.53 12.26 8.42
C GLY A 105 11.91 13.63 7.86
N ASN A 106 11.44 14.69 8.52
CA ASN A 106 11.87 16.05 8.24
C ASN A 106 13.34 16.23 8.65
N ALA A 107 14.19 16.63 7.70
CA ALA A 107 15.62 16.83 7.93
C ALA A 107 15.95 17.92 8.97
N GLN A 108 15.00 18.80 9.29
CA GLN A 108 15.14 19.82 10.32
C GLN A 108 14.70 19.33 11.71
N SER A 109 14.07 18.15 11.79
CA SER A 109 13.63 17.60 13.07
C SER A 109 14.83 17.12 13.88
N THR A 110 14.84 17.43 15.17
CA THR A 110 15.84 16.96 16.14
C THR A 110 15.33 15.78 16.97
N ARG A 111 14.11 15.30 16.67
CA ARG A 111 13.43 14.23 17.39
C ARG A 111 13.96 12.87 16.97
N SER A 112 13.98 11.92 17.91
CA SER A 112 14.43 10.57 17.60
C SER A 112 13.35 9.79 16.84
N GLU A 113 13.77 8.78 16.07
CA GLU A 113 12.85 7.88 15.36
C GLU A 113 11.83 7.26 16.33
N GLU A 114 12.26 6.84 17.53
CA GLU A 114 11.38 6.23 18.52
C GLU A 114 10.29 7.20 19.01
N GLN A 115 10.63 8.48 19.19
CA GLN A 115 9.66 9.52 19.59
C GLN A 115 8.61 9.73 18.50
N ILE A 116 9.06 9.85 17.25
CA ILE A 116 8.16 10.03 16.10
C ILE A 116 7.25 8.80 15.98
N VAL A 117 7.78 7.58 16.05
CA VAL A 117 6.99 6.34 15.96
C VAL A 117 5.92 6.25 17.06
N LEU A 118 6.22 6.70 18.28
CA LEU A 118 5.23 6.76 19.35
C LEU A 118 4.12 7.77 19.05
N GLU A 119 4.45 8.96 18.56
CA GLU A 119 3.49 9.99 18.18
C GLU A 119 2.62 9.52 16.98
N LEU A 120 3.21 8.88 15.97
CA LEU A 120 2.49 8.32 14.82
C LEU A 120 1.45 7.28 15.23
N ARG A 121 1.73 6.45 16.24
CA ARG A 121 0.75 5.49 16.77
C ARG A 121 -0.49 6.19 17.32
N GLU A 122 -0.29 7.28 18.04
CA GLU A 122 -1.41 8.05 18.60
C GLU A 122 -2.20 8.77 17.51
N VAL A 123 -1.53 9.37 16.52
CA VAL A 123 -2.18 10.04 15.39
C VAL A 123 -3.05 9.06 14.59
N VAL A 124 -2.51 7.90 14.20
CA VAL A 124 -3.28 6.88 13.46
C VAL A 124 -4.42 6.34 14.32
N ARG A 125 -4.20 6.15 15.63
CA ARG A 125 -5.25 5.71 16.55
C ARG A 125 -6.37 6.75 16.69
N GLN A 126 -6.07 8.05 16.63
CA GLN A 126 -7.06 9.12 16.71
C GLN A 126 -7.87 9.24 15.41
N ILE A 127 -7.21 9.16 14.24
CA ILE A 127 -7.84 9.38 12.93
C ILE A 127 -8.56 8.13 12.43
N ILE A 128 -7.90 6.98 12.44
CA ILE A 128 -8.44 5.72 11.88
C ILE A 128 -9.12 4.88 12.96
N GLY A 129 -8.62 4.96 14.20
CA GLY A 129 -9.15 4.21 15.33
C GLY A 129 -8.26 3.02 15.73
N PRO A 130 -8.55 2.42 16.90
CA PRO A 130 -7.79 1.29 17.44
C PRO A 130 -7.82 0.05 16.55
N VAL A 131 -8.81 -0.05 15.66
CA VAL A 131 -8.97 -1.14 14.69
C VAL A 131 -7.78 -1.26 13.74
N ALA A 132 -7.06 -0.15 13.48
CA ALA A 132 -5.89 -0.14 12.62
C ALA A 132 -4.74 -1.01 13.14
N ALA A 133 -4.70 -1.26 14.46
CA ALA A 133 -3.61 -1.99 15.11
C ALA A 133 -2.20 -1.46 14.75
N PHE A 134 -2.11 -0.18 14.40
CA PHE A 134 -0.89 0.42 13.89
C PHE A 134 0.17 0.45 14.99
N ARG A 135 1.27 -0.27 14.75
CA ARG A 135 2.34 -0.44 15.75
C ARG A 135 3.75 -0.43 15.17
N LEU A 136 3.89 -0.56 13.85
CA LEU A 136 5.17 -0.71 13.16
C LEU A 136 5.39 0.52 12.27
N ALA A 137 6.48 1.23 12.52
CA ALA A 137 6.94 2.28 11.66
C ALA A 137 8.48 2.32 11.72
N ALA A 138 9.12 2.63 10.60
CA ALA A 138 10.55 2.83 10.52
C ALA A 138 10.88 3.99 9.58
N GLN A 139 11.87 4.77 9.99
CA GLN A 139 12.40 5.86 9.20
C GLN A 139 13.31 5.31 8.10
N VAL A 140 13.17 5.86 6.90
CA VAL A 140 14.00 5.58 5.73
C VAL A 140 14.48 6.90 5.10
N PRO A 141 15.63 6.91 4.43
CA PRO A 141 16.15 8.15 3.83
C PRO A 141 15.30 8.63 2.67
N ALA A 142 14.69 7.71 1.91
CA ALA A 142 13.80 7.99 0.78
C ALA A 142 12.89 6.79 0.50
N LEU A 143 11.79 7.04 -0.20
CA LEU A 143 10.88 6.01 -0.69
C LEU A 143 11.03 5.83 -2.21
N PRO A 144 10.94 4.60 -2.75
CA PRO A 144 11.05 4.39 -4.18
C PRO A 144 9.84 4.99 -4.88
N ARG A 145 10.09 5.74 -5.94
CA ARG A 145 9.07 6.30 -6.81
C ARG A 145 9.24 5.76 -8.21
N THR A 146 8.13 5.44 -8.86
CA THR A 146 8.12 5.22 -10.31
C THR A 146 8.20 6.56 -11.04
N ARG A 147 8.53 6.57 -12.33
CA ARG A 147 8.49 7.76 -13.21
C ARG A 147 7.15 8.52 -13.25
N SER A 148 6.09 7.92 -12.68
CA SER A 148 4.76 8.52 -12.53
C SER A 148 4.49 9.04 -11.11
N GLY A 149 5.49 9.07 -10.23
CA GLY A 149 5.38 9.49 -8.83
C GLY A 149 4.76 8.44 -7.88
N LYS A 150 4.39 7.27 -8.38
CA LYS A 150 3.73 6.23 -7.56
C LYS A 150 4.74 5.41 -6.76
N THR A 151 4.39 5.09 -5.52
CA THR A 151 5.10 4.12 -4.69
C THR A 151 4.82 2.69 -5.17
N PRO A 152 5.84 1.87 -5.50
CA PRO A 152 5.66 0.46 -5.87
C PRO A 152 5.38 -0.40 -4.63
N ARG A 153 4.20 -0.27 -4.01
CA ARG A 153 3.87 -0.91 -2.72
C ARG A 153 3.96 -2.43 -2.76
N LYS A 154 3.59 -3.05 -3.87
CA LYS A 154 3.72 -4.51 -4.05
C LYS A 154 5.17 -4.96 -3.85
N THR A 155 6.11 -4.25 -4.46
CA THR A 155 7.55 -4.54 -4.37
C THR A 155 8.05 -4.38 -2.93
N LEU A 156 7.58 -3.35 -2.21
CA LEU A 156 7.88 -3.15 -0.79
C LEU A 156 7.27 -4.24 0.11
N SER A 157 6.02 -4.65 -0.13
CA SER A 157 5.36 -5.73 0.63
C SER A 157 6.01 -7.10 0.37
N ASP A 158 6.38 -7.39 -0.88
CA ASP A 158 7.10 -8.60 -1.24
C ASP A 158 8.49 -8.65 -0.58
N LEU A 159 9.20 -7.50 -0.51
CA LEU A 159 10.47 -7.38 0.23
C LEU A 159 10.29 -7.69 1.73
N ALA A 160 9.29 -7.06 2.37
CA ALA A 160 9.00 -7.28 3.78
C ALA A 160 8.65 -8.75 4.10
N ARG A 161 8.08 -9.47 3.13
CA ARG A 161 7.76 -10.90 3.20
C ARG A 161 8.93 -11.82 2.83
N SER A 162 10.14 -11.28 2.68
CA SER A 162 11.33 -12.03 2.27
C SER A 162 11.21 -12.77 0.93
N LYS A 163 10.42 -12.23 -0.01
CA LYS A 163 10.36 -12.77 -1.37
C LYS A 163 11.49 -12.19 -2.23
N GLN A 164 11.84 -12.89 -3.31
CA GLN A 164 12.69 -12.31 -4.36
C GLN A 164 11.97 -11.10 -4.97
N VAL A 165 12.67 -9.98 -5.01
CA VAL A 165 12.16 -8.72 -5.53
C VAL A 165 12.92 -8.38 -6.79
N VAL A 166 12.19 -8.17 -7.89
CA VAL A 166 12.72 -7.56 -9.10
C VAL A 166 12.26 -6.11 -9.11
N ILE A 167 13.21 -5.18 -9.06
CA ILE A 167 12.95 -3.75 -9.11
C ILE A 167 12.44 -3.41 -10.50
N PRO A 168 11.21 -2.87 -10.63
CA PRO A 168 10.72 -2.46 -11.94
C PRO A 168 11.63 -1.39 -12.55
N GLY A 169 11.98 -1.51 -13.83
CA GLY A 169 12.78 -0.50 -14.54
C GLY A 169 12.11 0.88 -14.66
N THR A 170 10.88 1.02 -14.16
CA THR A 170 10.16 2.29 -14.01
C THR A 170 10.48 3.00 -12.70
N VAL A 171 11.16 2.37 -11.75
CA VAL A 171 11.65 3.00 -10.51
C VAL A 171 12.77 3.97 -10.85
N GLU A 172 12.68 5.18 -10.31
CA GLU A 172 13.64 6.27 -10.58
C GLU A 172 14.98 6.04 -9.89
N ASP A 173 14.95 5.64 -8.62
CA ASP A 173 16.15 5.38 -7.83
C ASP A 173 16.06 4.01 -7.14
N PRO A 174 16.68 2.97 -7.72
CA PRO A 174 16.81 1.65 -7.09
C PRO A 174 17.70 1.64 -5.84
N SER A 175 18.56 2.64 -5.63
CA SER A 175 19.55 2.64 -4.54
C SER A 175 18.94 2.81 -3.15
N VAL A 176 17.65 3.15 -3.07
CA VAL A 176 16.90 3.27 -1.81
C VAL A 176 16.55 1.91 -1.19
N TYR A 177 16.52 0.83 -1.98
CA TYR A 177 16.06 -0.48 -1.54
C TYR A 177 16.93 -1.12 -0.43
N PRO A 178 18.26 -1.04 -0.45
CA PRO A 178 19.10 -1.53 0.65
C PRO A 178 18.76 -0.89 2.01
N ALA A 179 18.62 0.45 2.06
CA ALA A 179 18.25 1.14 3.30
C ALA A 179 16.84 0.75 3.80
N ILE A 180 15.90 0.52 2.87
CA ILE A 180 14.57 0.02 3.20
C ILE A 180 14.63 -1.41 3.75
N LYS A 181 15.45 -2.28 3.15
CA LYS A 181 15.67 -3.65 3.63
C LYS A 181 16.24 -3.63 5.05
N GLU A 182 17.24 -2.80 5.33
CA GLU A 182 17.80 -2.61 6.68
C GLU A 182 16.72 -2.13 7.67
N ALA A 183 15.90 -1.15 7.29
CA ALA A 183 14.79 -0.66 8.12
C ALA A 183 13.76 -1.77 8.43
N LEU A 184 13.40 -2.59 7.44
CA LEU A 184 12.52 -3.74 7.62
C LEU A 184 13.15 -4.78 8.55
N GLN A 185 14.45 -5.03 8.44
CA GLN A 185 15.19 -5.98 9.28
C GLN A 185 15.24 -5.53 10.74
N ARG A 186 15.37 -4.23 11.02
CA ARG A 186 15.27 -3.68 12.39
C ARG A 186 13.90 -3.98 13.03
N LEU A 187 12.85 -4.10 12.21
CA LEU A 187 11.49 -4.45 12.65
C LEU A 187 11.20 -5.96 12.63
N GLY A 188 12.17 -6.80 12.28
CA GLY A 188 12.03 -8.26 12.21
C GLY A 188 11.48 -8.80 10.88
N TYR A 189 11.36 -7.95 9.86
CA TYR A 189 10.91 -8.31 8.50
C TYR A 189 12.08 -8.36 7.53
N ALA A 190 11.90 -8.96 6.35
CA ALA A 190 12.97 -9.07 5.34
C ALA A 190 14.29 -9.73 5.83
N THR A 191 14.27 -10.51 6.92
CA THR A 191 15.46 -11.10 7.56
C THR A 191 16.21 -12.07 6.65
N ASN A 192 15.49 -12.87 5.89
CA ASN A 192 16.04 -13.80 4.88
C ASN A 192 15.76 -13.34 3.45
N ALA A 193 15.43 -12.06 3.24
CA ALA A 193 15.16 -11.57 1.90
C ALA A 193 16.45 -11.62 1.06
N PRO A 194 16.41 -12.16 -0.18
CA PRO A 194 17.47 -11.93 -1.14
C PRO A 194 17.70 -10.43 -1.39
N ASP A 195 18.83 -10.08 -1.99
CA ASP A 195 19.01 -8.70 -2.45
C ASP A 195 18.07 -8.43 -3.64
N PRO A 196 17.43 -7.25 -3.67
CA PRO A 196 16.62 -6.84 -4.82
C PRO A 196 17.45 -6.80 -6.11
N GLU A 197 16.91 -7.38 -7.19
CA GLU A 197 17.53 -7.44 -8.52
C GLU A 197 16.95 -6.41 -9.49
#